data_AF-A0A1V5MH97-F1
#
_entry.id   AF-A0A1V5MH97-F1
#
_cell.length_a   1.000
_cell.length_b   1.000
_cell.length_c   1.000
_cell.angle_alpha   90.00
_cell.angle_beta   90.00
_cell.angle_gamma   90.00
#
_symmetry.space_group_name_H-M   'P 1'
#
loop_
_entity.id
_entity.type
_entity.pdbx_description
1 polymer ?
#
loop_
_entity_poly.entity_id
_entity_poly.type
_entity_poly.pdbx_seq_one_letter_code
_entity_poly.pdbx_strand_id
1 'polypeptide(L)' 'MSEVKADRQPALLVVNKIDQLDGPDRERLTRKLPEARLVSARTGEGIPGLREDIFQRLWTP' A
#
# COMPACT_ATOMS: atom_id res chain seq x y z
N MET A 1 15.88 -10.93 20.20
CA MET A 1 14.75 -10.60 19.32
C MET A 1 14.87 -11.51 18.11
N SER A 2 13.96 -12.45 17.94
CA SER A 2 14.01 -13.36 16.79
C SER A 2 13.57 -12.58 15.55
N GLU A 3 14.47 -12.49 14.57
CA GLU A 3 14.18 -11.91 13.26
C GLU A 3 13.10 -12.76 12.58
N VAL A 4 11.96 -12.14 12.26
CA VAL A 4 10.87 -12.81 11.54
C VAL A 4 11.29 -12.89 10.07
N LYS A 5 11.46 -14.11 9.54
CA LYS A 5 11.70 -14.37 8.11
C LYS A 5 10.44 -14.06 7.29
N ALA A 6 10.15 -12.78 7.10
CA ALA A 6 9.06 -12.27 6.26
C ALA A 6 9.51 -12.02 4.81
N ASP A 7 10.81 -12.12 4.55
CA ASP A 7 11.51 -11.93 3.28
C ASP A 7 11.11 -12.93 2.18
N ARG A 8 10.38 -14.00 2.52
CA ARG A 8 10.01 -15.08 1.58
C ARG A 8 8.57 -15.05 1.11
N GLN A 9 7.73 -14.16 1.63
CA GLN A 9 6.33 -14.07 1.24
C GLN A 9 6.10 -12.91 0.26
N PRO A 10 5.21 -13.08 -0.73
CA PRO A 10 4.75 -11.96 -1.55
C PRO A 10 4.17 -10.86 -0.65
N ALA A 11 4.71 -9.65 -0.79
CA ALA A 11 4.30 -8.49 -0.01
C ALA A 11 3.84 -7.35 -0.93
N LEU A 12 2.88 -6.57 -0.44
CA LEU A 12 2.39 -5.34 -1.07
C LEU A 12 2.76 -4.17 -0.16
N LEU A 13 3.53 -3.22 -0.67
CA LEU A 13 3.83 -1.98 0.05
C LEU A 13 2.59 -1.08 0.05
N VAL A 14 2.09 -0.74 1.24
CA VAL A 14 0.95 0.15 1.43
C VAL A 14 1.41 1.37 2.21
N VAL A 15 1.32 2.55 1.60
CA VAL A 15 1.58 3.82 2.28
C VAL A 15 0.26 4.33 2.84
N ASN A 16 0.07 4.10 4.13
CA ASN A 16 -1.12 4.54 4.84
C ASN A 16 -0.99 5.99 5.33
N LYS A 17 -2.12 6.60 5.69
CA LYS A 17 -2.27 7.96 6.25
C LYS A 17 -2.03 9.09 5.25
N ILE A 18 -2.33 8.88 3.98
CA ILE A 18 -2.19 9.95 2.96
C ILE A 18 -3.09 11.15 3.23
N ASP A 19 -4.10 11.03 4.09
CA ASP A 19 -4.95 12.14 4.54
C ASP A 19 -4.19 13.19 5.37
N GLN A 20 -2.96 12.90 5.79
CA GLN A 20 -2.07 13.84 6.47
C GLN A 20 -1.11 14.56 5.51
N LEU A 21 -1.13 14.20 4.23
CA LEU A 21 -0.23 14.75 3.21
C LEU A 21 -0.97 15.71 2.29
N ASP A 22 -0.28 16.77 1.89
CA ASP A 22 -0.74 17.67 0.85
C ASP A 22 -0.49 17.10 -0.56
N GLY A 23 -1.02 17.78 -1.58
CA GLY A 23 -0.89 17.36 -2.99
C GLY A 23 0.56 17.14 -3.44
N PRO A 24 1.48 18.10 -3.22
CA PRO A 24 2.88 17.96 -3.60
C PRO A 24 3.59 16.77 -2.93
N ASP A 25 3.32 16.52 -1.65
CA ASP A 25 3.91 15.38 -0.95
C ASP A 25 3.36 14.03 -1.43
N ARG A 26 2.06 13.99 -1.76
CA ARG A 26 1.44 12.81 -2.39
C ARG A 26 2.09 12.51 -3.74
N GLU A 27 2.25 13.51 -4.62
CA GLU A 27 2.93 13.34 -5.91
C GLU A 27 4.40 12.90 -5.74
N ARG A 28 5.10 13.45 -4.75
CA ARG A 28 6.46 13.04 -4.44
C ARG A 28 6.52 11.57 -4.03
N LEU A 29 5.56 11.09 -3.25
CA LEU A 29 5.48 9.67 -2.88
C LEU A 29 5.19 8.77 -4.08
N THR A 30 4.23 9.14 -4.94
CA THR A 30 3.93 8.37 -6.16
C THR A 30 5.15 8.25 -7.07
N ARG A 31 5.97 9.30 -7.19
CA ARG A 31 7.23 9.25 -7.95
C ARG A 31 8.30 8.38 -7.30
N LYS A 32 8.38 8.38 -5.96
CA LYS A 32 9.41 7.63 -5.21
C LYS A 32 9.09 6.15 -5.05
N LEU A 33 7.80 5.81 -4.98
CA LEU A 33 7.29 4.47 -4.68
C LEU A 33 6.15 4.13 -5.66
N PRO A 34 6.45 4.00 -6.96
CA PRO A 34 5.42 3.78 -7.98
C PRO A 34 4.64 2.47 -7.80
N GLU A 35 5.24 1.47 -7.16
CA GLU A 35 4.63 0.17 -6.86
C GLU A 35 3.79 0.16 -5.57
N ALA A 36 3.87 1.22 -4.76
CA ALA A 36 3.16 1.29 -3.48
C ALA A 36 1.70 1.73 -3.67
N ARG A 37 0.80 1.10 -2.92
CA ARG A 37 -0.60 1.53 -2.84
C ARG A 37 -0.74 2.62 -1.78
N LEU A 38 -1.13 3.83 -2.19
CA LEU A 38 -1.43 4.94 -1.29
C LEU A 38 -2.87 4.83 -0.76
N VAL A 39 -3.04 4.88 0.56
CA VAL A 39 -4.35 4.80 1.21
C VAL A 39 -4.46 5.71 2.43
N SER A 40 -5.69 6.03 2.81
CA SER A 40 -6.01 6.46 4.16
C SER A 40 -6.99 5.46 4.76
N ALA A 41 -6.53 4.68 5.74
CA ALA A 41 -7.41 3.83 6.53
C ALA A 41 -8.44 4.63 7.34
N ARG A 42 -8.16 5.91 7.64
CA ARG A 42 -9.07 6.79 8.39
C ARG A 42 -10.24 7.26 7.53
N THR A 43 -9.96 7.70 6.30
CA THR A 43 -11.00 8.25 5.40
C THR A 43 -11.58 7.20 4.45
N GLY A 44 -10.91 6.06 4.28
CA GLY A 44 -11.26 5.05 3.28
C GLY A 44 -10.68 5.31 1.89
N GLU A 45 -9.97 6.43 1.68
CA GLU A 45 -9.30 6.74 0.42
C GLU A 45 -8.34 5.60 0.02
N GLY A 46 -8.46 5.09 -1.20
CA GLY A 46 -7.61 4.03 -1.73
C GLY A 46 -7.90 2.60 -1.24
N ILE A 47 -8.79 2.41 -0.25
CA ILE A 47 -9.13 1.07 0.28
C ILE A 47 -9.78 0.14 -0.78
N PRO A 48 -10.69 0.60 -1.65
CA PRO A 48 -11.24 -0.27 -2.70
C PRO A 48 -10.16 -0.81 -3.64
N GLY A 49 -9.21 0.04 -4.05
CA GLY A 49 -8.07 -0.38 -4.88
C GLY A 49 -7.13 -1.34 -4.17
N LEU A 50 -6.91 -1.15 -2.85
CA LEU A 50 -6.14 -2.09 -2.05
C LEU A 50 -6.79 -3.47 -1.95
N ARG A 51 -8.14 -3.53 -1.86
CA ARG A 51 -8.86 -4.82 -1.84
C ARG A 51 -8.71 -5.57 -3.15
N GLU A 52 -8.82 -4.88 -4.27
CA GLU A 52 -8.62 -5.45 -5.61
C GLU A 52 -7.19 -6.00 -5.75
N ASP A 53 -6.20 -5.20 -5.35
CA ASP A 53 -4.79 -5.57 -5.35
C ASP A 53 -4.48 -6.84 -4.54
N ILE A 54 -5.16 -7.01 -3.41
CA ILE A 54 -5.04 -8.21 -2.57
C ILE A 54 -5.73 -9.39 -3.24
N PHE A 55 -6.95 -9.18 -3.76
CA PHE A 55 -7.71 -10.22 -4.44
C PHE A 55 -6.94 -10.79 -5.62
N GLN A 56 -6.41 -9.95 -6.50
CA GLN A 56 -5.62 -10.37 -7.66
C GLN A 56 -4.35 -11.15 -7.29
N ARG A 57 -3.76 -10.89 -6.11
CA ARG A 57 -2.54 -11.56 -5.65
C ARG A 57 -2.80 -12.88 -4.93
N LEU A 58 -3.94 -13.01 -4.26
CA LEU A 58 -4.31 -14.21 -3.52
C LEU A 58 -5.14 -15.18 -4.36
N TRP A 59 -5.78 -14.70 -5.42
CA TRP A 59 -6.58 -15.55 -6.30
C TRP A 59 -5.69 -16.59 -7.00
N THR A 60 -6.01 -17.86 -6.77
CA THR A 60 -5.45 -19.01 -7.50
C THR A 60 -6.64 -19.82 -8.03
N PRO A 61 -6.74 -20.11 -9.34
CA PRO A 61 -7.82 -20.92 -9.91
C PRO A 61 -7.77 -22.40 -9.48
#